data_AF-A0A8I3PKC7-F1
#
_entry.id   AF-A0A8I3PKC7-F1
#
_cell.length_a   1.000
_cell.length_b   1.000
_cell.length_c   1.000
_cell.angle_alpha   90.00
_cell.angle_beta   90.00
_cell.angle_gamma   90.00
#
_symmetry.space_group_name_H-M   'P 1'
#
loop_
_entity.id
_entity.type
_entity.pdbx_description
1 polymer ?
#
loop_
_entity_poly.entity_id
_entity_poly.type
_entity_poly.pdbx_seq_one_letter_code
_entity_poly.pdbx_strand_id
1 'polypeptide(L)'
;MAAAAARGAWLAAWSGRLRRGVAAGRRALPGLGPLTAAVAGAALASTGVVWYHGRKNVAAPQGSLTVLAQENIDSGEMGEKLSLRKQRFMQFSSLEHEGEYYMTPRDFLFSVMFEQDIEDILAGIQPTRSGATFFRDLGDKGLISYTEYLFLLTILTKPHTGFHVAFKMLDADGNEMVEKKEFFKLQKIISKQDDLKTTIVNETESQESTVKEPEITTTLQIHFFGKRGERKLHYREFRRFMENLQTEVQEMEFLQFSKGLSFMRKEDFAEWLLFFTTTENKDIYWKNVREKLTAGESISLDEFKSFCHFTTHLEDFAIAMQMFSLAHRPVRLAEFKRAVKVATGQELSNNILDTVFKIFDVDGDECLSHGEFLGVLKNRMHRGLWVPQQQSIQEYWKCVKRESIKGVKEVWKQAGKGLF
;
A
#
# COMPACT_ATOMS: atom_id res chain seq x y z
N MET A 1 -25.35 -25.68 25.40
CA MET A 1 -24.61 -24.84 26.37
C MET A 1 -23.16 -25.28 26.64
N ALA A 2 -22.63 -26.36 26.03
CA ALA A 2 -21.20 -26.70 26.10
C ALA A 2 -20.33 -25.99 25.03
N ALA A 3 -20.93 -25.38 24.00
CA ALA A 3 -20.22 -24.69 22.92
C ALA A 3 -19.76 -23.24 23.27
N ALA A 4 -20.19 -22.71 24.42
CA ALA A 4 -19.79 -21.39 24.88
C ALA A 4 -18.44 -21.39 25.64
N ALA A 5 -18.07 -22.53 26.24
CA ALA A 5 -16.86 -22.64 27.06
C ALA A 5 -15.56 -22.72 26.20
N ALA A 6 -15.63 -23.30 25.00
CA ALA A 6 -14.48 -23.34 24.08
C ALA A 6 -14.18 -21.98 23.42
N ARG A 7 -15.13 -21.04 23.44
CA ARG A 7 -14.99 -19.69 22.84
C ARG A 7 -14.36 -18.65 23.78
N GLY A 8 -14.32 -18.92 25.09
CA GLY A 8 -13.65 -18.06 26.08
C GLY A 8 -12.13 -18.22 26.13
N ALA A 9 -11.60 -19.37 25.68
CA ALA A 9 -10.16 -19.66 25.72
C ALA A 9 -9.35 -18.83 24.71
N TRP A 10 -9.97 -18.43 23.59
CA TRP A 10 -9.33 -17.64 22.54
C TRP A 10 -9.05 -16.19 22.97
N LEU A 11 -9.95 -15.60 23.76
CA LEU A 11 -9.77 -14.26 24.35
C LEU A 11 -8.67 -14.23 25.44
N ALA A 12 -8.48 -15.31 26.19
CA ALA A 12 -7.42 -15.42 27.19
C ALA A 12 -6.01 -15.58 26.57
N ALA A 13 -5.90 -16.20 25.39
CA ALA A 13 -4.63 -16.40 24.71
C ALA A 13 -4.10 -15.12 24.02
N TRP A 14 -4.99 -14.25 23.51
CA TRP A 14 -4.57 -12.98 22.90
C TRP A 14 -4.38 -11.86 23.93
N SER A 15 -5.23 -11.78 24.98
CA SER A 15 -5.02 -10.86 26.11
C SER A 15 -3.83 -11.26 27.01
N GLY A 16 -3.51 -12.56 27.10
CA GLY A 16 -2.39 -13.07 27.90
C GLY A 16 -1.01 -12.81 27.28
N ARG A 17 -0.92 -12.64 25.96
CA ARG A 17 0.36 -12.42 25.26
C ARG A 17 0.81 -10.96 25.27
N LEU A 18 -0.07 -10.02 25.58
CA LEU A 18 0.27 -8.62 25.89
C LEU A 18 0.84 -8.42 27.31
N ARG A 19 0.75 -9.42 28.21
CA ARG A 19 1.29 -9.36 29.59
C ARG A 19 2.65 -10.01 29.79
N ARG A 20 3.22 -10.71 28.79
CA ARG A 20 4.58 -11.29 28.85
C ARG A 20 5.60 -10.44 28.07
N GLY A 21 5.69 -9.16 28.44
CA GLY A 21 6.80 -8.26 28.05
C GLY A 21 7.37 -7.47 29.23
N VAL A 22 6.82 -7.63 30.44
CA VAL A 22 7.22 -6.87 31.63
C VAL A 22 7.34 -7.82 32.82
N ALA A 23 8.37 -8.67 32.82
CA ALA A 23 8.83 -9.38 34.02
C ALA A 23 10.16 -10.13 33.76
N ALA A 24 11.28 -9.41 33.64
CA ALA A 24 12.61 -9.92 33.98
C ALA A 24 13.61 -8.76 33.94
N GLY A 25 14.16 -8.37 35.10
CA GLY A 25 15.24 -7.38 35.16
C GLY A 25 15.26 -6.43 36.36
N ARG A 26 14.86 -6.85 37.56
CA ARG A 26 15.30 -6.19 38.81
C ARG A 26 15.90 -7.23 39.74
N ARG A 27 17.23 -7.25 39.81
CA ARG A 27 17.95 -7.72 41.01
C ARG A 27 18.28 -6.48 41.84
N ALA A 28 17.72 -6.46 43.05
CA ALA A 28 18.04 -5.54 44.12
C ALA A 28 19.35 -5.95 44.81
N LEU A 29 20.08 -4.98 45.37
CA LEU A 29 20.59 -4.94 46.75
C LEU A 29 21.24 -3.56 47.02
N PRO A 30 21.43 -3.13 48.28
CA PRO A 30 20.47 -2.33 49.04
C PRO A 30 20.99 -0.91 49.36
N GLY A 31 20.09 -0.06 49.85
CA GLY A 31 20.40 1.33 50.18
C GLY A 31 21.19 1.51 51.48
N LEU A 32 21.85 2.67 51.57
CA LEU A 32 22.25 3.32 52.81
C LEU A 32 22.02 4.83 52.66
N GLY A 33 21.40 5.44 53.66
CA GLY A 33 21.05 6.86 53.73
C GLY A 33 22.22 7.78 54.10
N PRO A 34 21.93 9.05 54.43
CA PRO A 34 22.58 10.22 53.82
C PRO A 34 23.58 10.94 54.73
N LEU A 35 24.44 11.81 54.18
CA LEU A 35 25.10 12.92 54.90
C LEU A 35 25.71 13.97 53.94
N THR A 36 25.18 15.20 54.05
CA THR A 36 25.84 16.53 54.07
C THR A 36 26.83 17.01 53.00
N ALA A 37 26.41 18.11 52.34
CA ALA A 37 27.04 19.45 52.28
C ALA A 37 28.38 19.71 51.54
N ALA A 38 28.33 20.72 50.66
CA ALA A 38 29.29 21.83 50.40
C ALA A 38 29.45 22.08 48.89
N VAL A 39 28.86 23.13 48.30
CA VAL A 39 29.26 24.56 48.23
C VAL A 39 30.28 24.88 47.12
N ALA A 40 29.94 25.95 46.40
CA ALA A 40 30.74 26.80 45.49
C ALA A 40 30.98 26.28 44.06
N GLY A 41 30.81 27.06 43.00
CA GLY A 41 30.54 28.49 42.86
C GLY A 41 30.77 28.91 41.41
N ALA A 42 30.13 30.02 41.01
CA ALA A 42 30.17 30.70 39.71
C ALA A 42 31.61 30.93 39.16
N ALA A 43 31.89 31.27 37.88
CA ALA A 43 31.29 32.27 36.99
C ALA A 43 31.88 32.09 35.57
N LEU A 44 31.08 32.14 34.51
CA LEU A 44 30.89 33.25 33.53
C LEU A 44 32.10 33.75 32.72
N ALA A 45 31.83 33.90 31.41
CA ALA A 45 32.41 34.85 30.45
C ALA A 45 33.88 34.59 30.01
N SER A 46 34.32 34.76 28.77
CA SER A 46 33.74 35.33 27.54
C SER A 46 34.78 35.20 26.40
N THR A 47 34.29 35.00 25.19
CA THR A 47 34.73 35.60 23.89
C THR A 47 36.20 35.60 23.42
N GLY A 48 36.37 35.25 22.14
CA GLY A 48 37.32 35.88 21.20
C GLY A 48 38.32 34.91 20.58
N VAL A 49 38.18 34.46 19.31
CA VAL A 49 38.62 35.14 18.06
C VAL A 49 40.16 35.27 18.05
N VAL A 50 40.98 34.83 17.09
CA VAL A 50 40.87 34.27 15.73
C VAL A 50 42.33 33.99 15.25
N TRP A 51 42.50 33.07 14.30
CA TRP A 51 43.57 32.98 13.27
C TRP A 51 45.05 32.76 13.65
N TYR A 52 45.71 31.70 13.14
CA TYR A 52 46.19 31.39 11.78
C TYR A 52 47.64 31.84 11.53
N HIS A 53 48.52 30.84 11.39
CA HIS A 53 49.79 30.74 10.64
C HIS A 53 50.69 29.78 11.43
N GLY A 54 51.34 28.77 10.89
CA GLY A 54 51.58 28.37 9.51
C GLY A 54 52.87 27.55 9.50
N ARG A 55 52.82 26.39 8.84
CA ARG A 55 53.91 25.64 8.19
C ARG A 55 55.02 24.96 9.03
N LYS A 56 55.04 23.63 8.80
CA LYS A 56 56.18 22.75 8.39
C LYS A 56 57.26 22.49 9.45
N ASN A 57 57.90 21.32 9.54
CA ASN A 57 57.77 19.96 9.01
C ASN A 57 58.84 19.20 9.83
N VAL A 58 58.51 18.16 10.59
CA VAL A 58 59.50 17.14 11.00
C VAL A 58 58.86 15.76 10.92
N ALA A 59 59.43 14.97 10.01
CA ALA A 59 59.45 13.52 9.80
C ALA A 59 58.42 12.60 10.51
N ALA A 60 57.73 11.80 9.68
CA ALA A 60 57.08 10.53 10.04
C ALA A 60 58.13 9.44 10.38
N PRO A 61 57.73 8.33 11.04
CA PRO A 61 57.22 7.20 10.27
C PRO A 61 56.07 6.40 10.92
N GLN A 62 55.22 5.87 10.03
CA GLN A 62 54.49 4.59 10.09
C GLN A 62 53.72 4.19 11.37
N GLY A 63 52.38 4.24 11.24
CA GLY A 63 51.44 3.58 12.15
C GLY A 63 50.00 3.82 11.69
N SER A 64 49.59 3.14 10.62
CA SER A 64 48.21 3.13 10.15
C SER A 64 47.30 2.52 11.21
N LEU A 65 46.44 3.32 11.85
CA LEU A 65 45.29 2.80 12.59
C LEU A 65 44.06 2.91 11.68
N THR A 66 43.79 1.78 11.04
CA THR A 66 42.59 1.42 10.31
C THR A 66 41.35 1.64 11.19
N VAL A 67 40.39 2.42 10.69
CA VAL A 67 39.02 2.39 11.18
C VAL A 67 38.41 1.08 10.69
N LEU A 68 38.21 0.14 11.62
CA LEU A 68 37.49 -1.10 11.35
C LEU A 68 36.01 -0.76 11.11
N ALA A 69 35.62 -0.69 9.84
CA ALA A 69 34.23 -0.89 9.48
C ALA A 69 33.90 -2.34 9.83
N GLN A 70 32.93 -2.54 10.71
CA GLN A 70 32.43 -3.85 11.04
C GLN A 70 31.80 -4.43 9.77
N GLU A 71 32.50 -5.41 9.20
CA GLU A 71 32.05 -6.23 8.09
C GLU A 71 30.87 -7.05 8.61
N ASN A 72 29.65 -6.61 8.30
CA ASN A 72 28.51 -7.51 8.33
C ASN A 72 28.78 -8.55 7.27
N ILE A 73 29.14 -9.76 7.73
CA ILE A 73 29.22 -10.96 6.92
C ILE A 73 27.82 -11.15 6.33
N ASP A 74 27.69 -10.76 5.06
CA ASP A 74 26.51 -10.97 4.25
C ASP A 74 26.49 -12.46 3.89
N SER A 75 25.93 -13.25 4.80
CA SER A 75 25.73 -14.68 4.59
C SER A 75 24.50 -14.87 3.69
N GLY A 76 24.75 -15.00 2.40
CA GLY A 76 23.98 -15.84 1.48
C GLY A 76 22.69 -15.25 0.91
N GLU A 77 22.67 -15.17 -0.42
CA GLU A 77 21.57 -14.83 -1.32
C GLU A 77 21.22 -13.34 -1.43
N MET A 78 21.86 -12.67 -2.41
CA MET A 78 21.26 -11.51 -3.08
C MET A 78 19.99 -11.97 -3.81
N GLY A 79 18.90 -12.16 -3.07
CA GLY A 79 17.57 -12.26 -3.63
C GLY A 79 17.24 -10.93 -4.31
N GLU A 80 16.95 -10.96 -5.61
CA GLU A 80 16.43 -9.82 -6.34
C GLU A 80 15.34 -9.12 -5.52
N LYS A 81 15.43 -7.79 -5.35
CA LYS A 81 14.46 -7.04 -4.54
C LYS A 81 13.13 -6.93 -5.29
N LEU A 82 12.35 -8.01 -5.24
CA LEU A 82 11.04 -8.13 -5.87
C LEU A 82 10.12 -6.98 -5.42
N SER A 83 9.28 -6.49 -6.33
CA SER A 83 8.27 -5.48 -5.97
C SER A 83 7.29 -6.06 -4.93
N LEU A 84 6.74 -5.23 -4.03
CA LEU A 84 5.74 -5.69 -3.05
C LEU A 84 4.57 -6.43 -3.71
N ARG A 85 4.16 -5.99 -4.91
CA ARG A 85 3.10 -6.63 -5.69
C ARG A 85 3.51 -8.02 -6.20
N LYS A 86 4.76 -8.18 -6.65
CA LYS A 86 5.32 -9.47 -7.06
C LYS A 86 5.49 -10.40 -5.85
N GLN A 87 6.03 -9.90 -4.74
CA GLN A 87 6.14 -10.69 -3.50
C GLN A 87 4.79 -11.20 -3.03
N ARG A 88 3.78 -10.33 -2.99
CA ARG A 88 2.41 -10.73 -2.63
C ARG A 88 1.80 -11.70 -3.62
N PHE A 89 2.09 -11.55 -4.91
CA PHE A 89 1.66 -12.52 -5.91
C PHE A 89 2.26 -13.90 -5.63
N MET A 90 3.57 -13.98 -5.41
CA MET A 90 4.26 -15.24 -5.10
C MET A 90 3.80 -15.86 -3.77
N GLN A 91 3.47 -15.04 -2.77
CA GLN A 91 2.99 -15.50 -1.47
C GLN A 91 1.64 -16.22 -1.57
N PHE A 92 0.74 -15.76 -2.43
CA PHE A 92 -0.62 -16.28 -2.54
C PHE A 92 -0.82 -17.21 -3.75
N SER A 93 0.13 -17.30 -4.68
CA SER A 93 0.05 -18.23 -5.81
C SER A 93 0.11 -19.68 -5.34
N SER A 94 -0.90 -20.47 -5.72
CA SER A 94 -0.98 -21.90 -5.38
C SER A 94 -0.62 -22.84 -6.53
N LEU A 95 -0.40 -22.31 -7.75
CA LEU A 95 -0.16 -23.09 -8.96
C LEU A 95 1.17 -22.70 -9.61
N GLU A 96 1.87 -23.69 -10.18
CA GLU A 96 3.11 -23.50 -10.94
C GLU A 96 3.07 -24.36 -12.21
N HIS A 97 3.48 -23.78 -13.34
CA HIS A 97 3.63 -24.49 -14.61
C HIS A 97 4.88 -23.98 -15.33
N GLU A 98 5.79 -24.89 -15.68
CA GLU A 98 7.04 -24.56 -16.39
C GLU A 98 7.90 -23.48 -15.70
N GLY A 99 7.86 -23.42 -14.36
CA GLY A 99 8.59 -22.41 -13.58
C GLY A 99 7.89 -21.05 -13.49
N GLU A 100 6.70 -20.90 -14.07
CA GLU A 100 5.85 -19.72 -13.91
C GLU A 100 4.74 -19.97 -12.89
N TYR A 101 4.57 -19.02 -11.97
CA TYR A 101 3.56 -19.07 -10.91
C TYR A 101 2.23 -18.47 -11.38
N TYR A 102 1.13 -19.08 -10.94
CA TYR A 102 -0.24 -18.72 -11.25
C TYR A 102 -1.11 -18.68 -9.99
N MET A 103 -2.16 -17.87 -10.03
CA MET A 103 -3.18 -17.78 -8.99
C MET A 103 -4.49 -18.42 -9.44
N THR A 104 -5.19 -19.05 -8.50
CA THR A 104 -6.62 -19.30 -8.63
C THR A 104 -7.43 -18.02 -8.39
N PRO A 105 -8.71 -17.95 -8.83
CA PRO A 105 -9.62 -16.86 -8.45
C PRO A 105 -9.72 -16.66 -6.93
N ARG A 106 -9.68 -17.76 -6.16
CA ARG A 106 -9.67 -17.72 -4.70
C ARG A 106 -8.39 -17.11 -4.14
N ASP A 107 -7.22 -17.51 -4.65
CA ASP A 107 -5.92 -16.93 -4.27
C ASP A 107 -5.90 -15.41 -4.51
N PHE A 108 -6.40 -14.99 -5.68
CA PHE A 108 -6.52 -13.57 -6.01
C PHE A 108 -7.37 -12.84 -4.96
N LEU A 109 -8.57 -13.34 -4.68
CA LEU A 109 -9.48 -12.74 -3.71
C LEU A 109 -8.84 -12.63 -2.31
N PHE A 110 -8.13 -13.66 -1.86
CA PHE A 110 -7.40 -13.62 -0.58
C PHE A 110 -6.21 -12.67 -0.59
N SER A 111 -5.43 -12.66 -1.67
CA SER A 111 -4.34 -11.72 -1.83
C SER A 111 -4.84 -10.28 -1.76
N VAL A 112 -6.05 -9.98 -2.20
CA VAL A 112 -6.62 -8.63 -2.16
C VAL A 112 -7.09 -8.23 -0.74
N MET A 113 -7.46 -9.20 0.09
CA MET A 113 -8.05 -8.99 1.42
C MET A 113 -7.07 -9.10 2.59
N PHE A 114 -6.08 -10.01 2.52
CA PHE A 114 -5.30 -10.44 3.69
C PHE A 114 -3.79 -10.24 3.53
N GLU A 115 -3.07 -10.03 4.64
CA GLU A 115 -1.61 -9.93 4.65
C GLU A 115 -0.89 -11.26 4.98
N GLN A 116 -1.57 -12.23 5.62
CA GLN A 116 -0.99 -13.51 6.07
C GLN A 116 -1.92 -14.72 5.87
N ASP A 117 -1.35 -15.91 6.13
CA ASP A 117 -1.68 -17.25 5.60
C ASP A 117 -3.15 -17.67 5.51
N ILE A 118 -3.38 -18.46 4.46
CA ILE A 118 -4.66 -18.97 3.99
C ILE A 118 -5.28 -19.98 4.99
N GLU A 119 -4.46 -20.72 5.76
CA GLU A 119 -4.89 -21.91 6.50
C GLU A 119 -5.88 -21.64 7.65
N ASP A 120 -5.77 -20.50 8.36
CA ASP A 120 -6.66 -20.16 9.49
C ASP A 120 -7.99 -19.53 9.06
N ILE A 121 -8.09 -19.04 7.80
CA ILE A 121 -9.23 -18.24 7.32
C ILE A 121 -10.33 -19.11 6.69
N LEU A 122 -9.97 -20.29 6.17
CA LEU A 122 -10.90 -21.21 5.48
C LEU A 122 -12.02 -21.75 6.39
N ALA A 123 -11.84 -21.69 7.72
CA ALA A 123 -12.83 -22.17 8.68
C ALA A 123 -14.03 -21.21 8.88
N GLY A 124 -13.95 -19.96 8.41
CA GLY A 124 -14.94 -18.91 8.72
C GLY A 124 -15.88 -18.50 7.58
N ILE A 125 -15.58 -18.85 6.32
CA ILE A 125 -16.29 -18.29 5.17
C ILE A 125 -17.51 -19.16 4.82
N GLN A 126 -18.70 -18.66 5.15
CA GLN A 126 -19.96 -19.23 4.66
C GLN A 126 -20.22 -18.73 3.23
N PRO A 127 -20.52 -19.62 2.25
CA PRO A 127 -20.89 -19.21 0.91
C PRO A 127 -22.28 -18.56 0.94
N THR A 128 -22.33 -17.23 0.86
CA THR A 128 -23.57 -16.48 0.70
C THR A 128 -23.85 -16.20 -0.76
N ARG A 129 -25.10 -16.40 -1.19
CA ARG A 129 -25.58 -16.14 -2.55
C ARG A 129 -26.22 -14.76 -2.62
N SER A 130 -25.45 -13.74 -2.99
CA SER A 130 -25.98 -12.51 -3.57
C SER A 130 -24.85 -11.70 -4.20
N GLY A 131 -25.12 -11.15 -5.40
CA GLY A 131 -24.27 -10.15 -6.06
C GLY A 131 -23.49 -10.64 -7.28
N ALA A 132 -22.54 -9.82 -7.72
CA ALA A 132 -21.52 -10.23 -8.67
C ALA A 132 -20.63 -11.28 -7.99
N THR A 133 -20.70 -12.53 -8.45
CA THR A 133 -20.06 -13.70 -7.83
C THR A 133 -19.06 -14.37 -8.77
N PHE A 134 -18.53 -13.66 -9.77
CA PHE A 134 -17.73 -14.29 -10.82
C PHE A 134 -16.49 -15.02 -10.26
N PHE A 135 -15.70 -14.37 -9.40
CA PHE A 135 -14.51 -15.01 -8.83
C PHE A 135 -14.89 -16.05 -7.76
N ARG A 136 -15.93 -15.80 -6.96
CA ARG A 136 -16.45 -16.75 -5.96
C ARG A 136 -17.00 -18.03 -6.57
N ASP A 137 -17.72 -17.92 -7.69
CA ASP A 137 -18.34 -19.06 -8.39
C ASP A 137 -17.29 -19.93 -9.09
N LEU A 138 -16.20 -19.31 -9.58
CA LEU A 138 -15.05 -20.04 -10.11
C LEU A 138 -14.29 -20.77 -8.99
N GLY A 139 -14.16 -20.15 -7.81
CA GLY A 139 -13.44 -20.73 -6.68
C GLY A 139 -11.99 -21.04 -7.03
N ASP A 140 -11.59 -22.30 -6.93
CA ASP A 140 -10.24 -22.75 -7.29
C ASP A 140 -10.10 -23.06 -8.80
N LYS A 141 -11.19 -22.98 -9.58
CA LYS A 141 -11.22 -23.33 -11.01
C LYS A 141 -10.90 -22.13 -11.88
N GLY A 142 -9.64 -21.73 -11.88
CA GLY A 142 -9.15 -20.69 -12.78
C GLY A 142 -7.64 -20.52 -12.70
N LEU A 143 -7.11 -19.82 -13.68
CA LEU A 143 -5.71 -19.47 -13.84
C LEU A 143 -5.63 -17.96 -14.09
N ILE A 144 -4.92 -17.28 -13.21
CA ILE A 144 -4.62 -15.84 -13.26
C ILE A 144 -3.10 -15.70 -13.29
N SER A 145 -2.58 -15.16 -14.38
CA SER A 145 -1.16 -14.83 -14.51
C SER A 145 -0.81 -13.57 -13.72
N TYR A 146 0.49 -13.35 -13.47
CA TYR A 146 0.94 -12.14 -12.77
C TYR A 146 0.56 -10.82 -13.49
N THR A 147 0.55 -10.81 -14.82
CA THR A 147 0.14 -9.62 -15.59
C THR A 147 -1.35 -9.32 -15.42
N GLU A 148 -2.19 -10.37 -15.37
CA GLU A 148 -3.62 -10.26 -15.11
C GLU A 148 -3.90 -9.85 -13.66
N TYR A 149 -3.13 -10.37 -12.71
CA TYR A 149 -3.18 -9.93 -11.31
C TYR A 149 -2.97 -8.42 -11.18
N LEU A 150 -1.93 -7.87 -11.82
CA LEU A 150 -1.68 -6.42 -11.82
C LEU A 150 -2.78 -5.63 -12.52
N PHE A 151 -3.35 -6.18 -13.60
CA PHE A 151 -4.50 -5.59 -14.29
C PHE A 151 -5.74 -5.53 -13.38
N LEU A 152 -6.07 -6.62 -12.69
CA LEU A 152 -7.20 -6.68 -11.74
C LEU A 152 -7.00 -5.73 -10.55
N LEU A 153 -5.78 -5.68 -9.98
CA LEU A 153 -5.45 -4.69 -8.93
C LEU A 153 -5.65 -3.25 -9.41
N THR A 154 -5.30 -2.97 -10.67
CA THR A 154 -5.49 -1.65 -11.25
C THR A 154 -6.98 -1.33 -11.35
N ILE A 155 -7.82 -2.27 -11.78
CA ILE A 155 -9.28 -2.08 -11.81
C ILE A 155 -9.83 -1.76 -10.42
N LEU A 156 -9.39 -2.47 -9.37
CA LEU A 156 -9.90 -2.27 -8.01
C LEU A 156 -9.69 -0.86 -7.45
N THR A 157 -8.70 -0.13 -7.97
CA THR A 157 -8.32 1.22 -7.50
C THR A 157 -8.74 2.33 -8.45
N LYS A 158 -9.36 2.01 -9.60
CA LYS A 158 -9.77 2.99 -10.60
C LYS A 158 -11.20 3.50 -10.35
N PRO A 159 -11.41 4.83 -10.31
CA PRO A 159 -12.77 5.38 -10.30
C PRO A 159 -13.48 5.16 -11.64
N HIS A 160 -14.81 5.20 -11.63
CA HIS A 160 -15.65 4.95 -12.82
C HIS A 160 -15.34 5.90 -13.98
N THR A 161 -14.96 7.16 -13.69
CA THR A 161 -14.56 8.16 -14.70
C THR A 161 -13.31 7.73 -15.47
N GLY A 162 -12.42 6.97 -14.83
CA GLY A 162 -11.19 6.44 -15.42
C GLY A 162 -11.40 5.24 -16.34
N PHE A 163 -12.57 4.58 -16.31
CA PHE A 163 -12.82 3.35 -17.07
C PHE A 163 -12.79 3.57 -18.59
N HIS A 164 -13.40 4.65 -19.06
CA HIS A 164 -13.40 4.96 -20.50
C HIS A 164 -12.00 5.33 -21.00
N VAL A 165 -11.26 6.08 -20.19
CA VAL A 165 -9.87 6.47 -20.51
C VAL A 165 -8.98 5.24 -20.58
N ALA A 166 -9.07 4.34 -19.60
CA ALA A 166 -8.30 3.09 -19.59
C ALA A 166 -8.65 2.18 -20.77
N PHE A 167 -9.94 2.08 -21.14
CA PHE A 167 -10.36 1.31 -22.29
C PHE A 167 -9.81 1.89 -23.61
N LYS A 168 -9.89 3.21 -23.78
CA LYS A 168 -9.29 3.90 -24.95
C LYS A 168 -7.76 3.77 -25.02
N MET A 169 -7.08 3.56 -23.89
CA MET A 169 -5.65 3.26 -23.89
C MET A 169 -5.34 1.82 -24.34
N LEU A 170 -6.31 0.92 -24.23
CA LEU A 170 -6.20 -0.48 -24.70
C LEU A 170 -6.61 -0.63 -26.17
N ASP A 171 -7.68 0.07 -26.56
CA ASP A 171 -8.22 0.13 -27.91
C ASP A 171 -7.33 1.02 -28.80
N ALA A 172 -6.40 0.40 -29.53
CA ALA A 172 -5.37 1.12 -30.29
C ALA A 172 -5.89 1.60 -31.66
N ASP A 173 -6.91 0.93 -32.20
CA ASP A 173 -7.52 1.26 -33.49
C ASP A 173 -8.79 2.13 -33.35
N GLY A 174 -9.28 2.33 -32.13
CA GLY A 174 -10.40 3.23 -31.81
C GLY A 174 -11.75 2.66 -32.22
N ASN A 175 -11.87 1.34 -32.37
CA ASN A 175 -13.08 0.68 -32.86
C ASN A 175 -14.11 0.37 -31.75
N GLU A 176 -13.86 0.84 -30.52
CA GLU A 176 -14.64 0.59 -29.29
C GLU A 176 -14.65 -0.89 -28.83
N MET A 177 -13.71 -1.70 -29.32
CA MET A 177 -13.54 -3.11 -29.02
C MET A 177 -12.07 -3.45 -28.82
N VAL A 178 -11.75 -4.13 -27.73
CA VAL A 178 -10.40 -4.64 -27.49
C VAL A 178 -10.28 -6.05 -28.06
N GLU A 179 -9.23 -6.32 -28.84
CA GLU A 179 -8.87 -7.66 -29.31
C GLU A 179 -7.87 -8.37 -28.37
N LYS A 180 -7.78 -9.69 -28.45
CA LYS A 180 -6.81 -10.49 -27.68
C LYS A 180 -5.37 -9.97 -27.82
N LYS A 181 -4.99 -9.56 -29.05
CA LYS A 181 -3.66 -9.02 -29.36
C LYS A 181 -3.38 -7.68 -28.65
N GLU A 182 -4.40 -6.85 -28.47
CA GLU A 182 -4.27 -5.57 -27.78
C GLU A 182 -4.19 -5.77 -26.27
N PHE A 183 -4.94 -6.73 -25.74
CA PHE A 183 -4.80 -7.16 -24.35
C PHE A 183 -3.38 -7.68 -24.05
N PHE A 184 -2.75 -8.40 -24.99
CA PHE A 184 -1.34 -8.81 -24.86
C PHE A 184 -0.36 -7.64 -24.84
N LYS A 185 -0.65 -6.52 -25.52
CA LYS A 185 0.21 -5.32 -25.42
C LYS A 185 0.23 -4.78 -24.00
N LEU A 186 -0.89 -4.81 -23.26
CA LEU A 186 -0.92 -4.46 -21.85
C LEU A 186 -0.03 -5.39 -21.02
N GLN A 187 -0.14 -6.70 -21.24
CA GLN A 187 0.71 -7.69 -20.56
C GLN A 187 2.20 -7.39 -20.81
N LYS A 188 2.56 -7.01 -22.06
CA LYS A 188 3.94 -6.64 -22.45
C LYS A 188 4.44 -5.35 -21.81
N ILE A 189 3.59 -4.34 -21.65
CA ILE A 189 3.97 -3.08 -20.98
C ILE A 189 4.21 -3.33 -19.49
N ILE A 190 3.33 -4.10 -18.86
CA ILE A 190 3.43 -4.45 -17.44
C ILE A 190 4.67 -5.30 -17.16
N SER A 191 4.95 -6.31 -17.99
CA SER A 191 6.17 -7.12 -17.90
C SER A 191 7.44 -6.30 -18.16
N LYS A 192 7.44 -5.42 -19.17
CA LYS A 192 8.58 -4.50 -19.39
C LYS A 192 8.84 -3.54 -18.24
N GLN A 193 7.81 -3.11 -17.50
CA GLN A 193 7.98 -2.22 -16.36
C GLN A 193 8.62 -2.94 -15.15
N ASP A 194 8.36 -4.24 -15.02
CA ASP A 194 9.05 -5.09 -14.05
C ASP A 194 10.45 -5.44 -14.52
N ASP A 195 10.66 -5.75 -15.81
CA ASP A 195 11.99 -5.96 -16.39
C ASP A 195 12.86 -4.71 -16.25
N LEU A 196 12.35 -3.51 -16.55
CA LEU A 196 13.10 -2.24 -16.39
C LEU A 196 13.55 -1.96 -14.96
N LYS A 197 12.89 -2.52 -13.94
CA LYS A 197 13.35 -2.45 -12.54
C LYS A 197 14.43 -3.49 -12.25
N THR A 198 14.45 -4.60 -12.98
CA THR A 198 15.47 -5.65 -12.95
C THR A 198 16.71 -5.30 -13.80
N THR A 199 16.54 -4.57 -14.91
CA THR A 199 17.59 -4.25 -15.90
C THR A 199 18.48 -3.05 -15.50
N ILE A 200 18.32 -2.45 -14.32
CA ILE A 200 19.29 -1.44 -13.84
C ILE A 200 20.67 -2.10 -13.53
N VAL A 201 20.76 -3.43 -13.49
CA VAL A 201 22.01 -4.13 -13.16
C VAL A 201 22.75 -4.72 -14.36
N ASN A 202 22.13 -5.02 -15.51
CA ASN A 202 22.84 -5.65 -16.63
C ASN A 202 22.58 -4.92 -17.95
N GLU A 203 23.52 -4.06 -18.35
CA GLU A 203 23.64 -3.59 -19.72
C GLU A 203 24.30 -4.69 -20.57
N THR A 204 23.54 -5.47 -21.35
CA THR A 204 23.93 -5.83 -22.73
C THR A 204 22.76 -6.46 -23.50
N GLU A 205 22.63 -6.04 -24.76
CA GLU A 205 21.88 -6.66 -25.87
C GLU A 205 20.35 -6.56 -25.86
N SER A 206 19.87 -5.51 -26.56
CA SER A 206 18.54 -5.50 -27.18
C SER A 206 18.49 -6.51 -28.32
N GLN A 207 17.95 -7.70 -28.04
CA GLN A 207 17.33 -8.52 -29.07
C GLN A 207 15.81 -8.37 -29.00
N GLU A 208 15.24 -8.04 -30.16
CA GLU A 208 13.81 -7.93 -30.40
C GLU A 208 13.20 -9.35 -30.30
N SER A 209 12.70 -9.71 -29.11
CA SER A 209 12.07 -11.01 -28.92
C SER A 209 10.74 -11.06 -29.68
N THR A 210 10.72 -11.89 -30.71
CA THR A 210 9.52 -12.35 -31.40
C THR A 210 8.54 -12.93 -30.38
N VAL A 211 7.30 -12.48 -30.48
CA VAL A 211 6.20 -12.77 -29.55
C VAL A 211 5.93 -14.27 -29.56
N LYS A 212 6.30 -14.98 -28.48
CA LYS A 212 5.62 -16.22 -28.15
C LYS A 212 4.33 -15.83 -27.45
N GLU A 213 3.18 -16.14 -28.05
CA GLU A 213 1.92 -16.15 -27.29
C GLU A 213 2.13 -17.08 -26.09
N PRO A 214 1.72 -16.70 -24.86
CA PRO A 214 1.80 -17.63 -23.75
C PRO A 214 1.04 -18.89 -24.13
N GLU A 215 1.73 -20.02 -24.00
CA GLU A 215 1.23 -21.34 -24.39
C GLU A 215 -0.04 -21.70 -23.59
N ILE A 216 -0.20 -21.09 -22.41
CA ILE A 216 -1.33 -21.28 -21.51
C ILE A 216 -2.38 -20.19 -21.70
N THR A 217 -3.61 -20.62 -22.00
CA THR A 217 -4.78 -19.73 -22.02
C THR A 217 -5.31 -19.54 -20.59
N THR A 218 -5.39 -18.29 -20.15
CA THR A 218 -5.83 -17.92 -18.80
C THR A 218 -7.34 -17.70 -18.70
N THR A 219 -7.84 -17.53 -17.47
CA THR A 219 -9.29 -17.38 -17.21
C THR A 219 -9.86 -16.08 -17.78
N LEU A 220 -9.16 -14.95 -17.63
CA LEU A 220 -9.65 -13.68 -18.19
C LEU A 220 -9.63 -13.68 -19.72
N GLN A 221 -8.63 -14.32 -20.32
CA GLN A 221 -8.58 -14.46 -21.78
C GLN A 221 -9.78 -15.26 -22.31
N ILE A 222 -10.12 -16.39 -21.68
CA ILE A 222 -11.31 -17.18 -22.06
C ILE A 222 -12.58 -16.36 -21.84
N HIS A 223 -12.68 -15.64 -20.73
CA HIS A 223 -13.86 -14.84 -20.39
C HIS A 223 -14.13 -13.72 -21.40
N PHE A 224 -13.09 -12.97 -21.78
CA PHE A 224 -13.22 -11.83 -22.69
C PHE A 224 -13.24 -12.23 -24.16
N PHE A 225 -12.37 -13.16 -24.58
CA PHE A 225 -12.10 -13.42 -26.00
C PHE A 225 -12.56 -14.82 -26.46
N GLY A 226 -13.08 -15.66 -25.57
CA GLY A 226 -13.47 -17.03 -25.90
C GLY A 226 -12.28 -17.98 -25.93
N LYS A 227 -12.54 -19.27 -26.17
CA LYS A 227 -11.52 -20.32 -26.09
C LYS A 227 -10.47 -20.22 -27.20
N ARG A 228 -10.81 -19.63 -28.35
CA ARG A 228 -9.90 -19.49 -29.50
C ARG A 228 -9.49 -18.02 -29.74
N GLY A 229 -9.93 -17.08 -28.90
CA GLY A 229 -9.62 -15.66 -29.05
C GLY A 229 -10.42 -14.95 -30.14
N GLU A 230 -11.54 -15.52 -30.56
CA GLU A 230 -12.38 -15.06 -31.67
C GLU A 230 -13.31 -13.89 -31.32
N ARG A 231 -13.64 -13.73 -30.03
CA ARG A 231 -14.54 -12.67 -29.55
C ARG A 231 -13.77 -11.39 -29.33
N LYS A 232 -14.41 -10.24 -29.61
CA LYS A 232 -13.89 -8.91 -29.25
C LYS A 232 -14.57 -8.39 -27.99
N LEU A 233 -13.84 -7.67 -27.15
CA LEU A 233 -14.31 -7.15 -25.87
C LEU A 233 -14.82 -5.72 -26.03
N HIS A 234 -16.13 -5.53 -26.01
CA HIS A 234 -16.75 -4.22 -26.13
C HIS A 234 -16.67 -3.41 -24.82
N TYR A 235 -16.57 -2.08 -24.90
CA TYR A 235 -16.48 -1.20 -23.71
C TYR A 235 -17.58 -1.46 -22.67
N ARG A 236 -18.83 -1.63 -23.12
CA ARG A 236 -19.96 -1.93 -22.23
C ARG A 236 -19.74 -3.18 -21.37
N GLU A 237 -19.15 -4.21 -21.94
CA GLU A 237 -18.87 -5.46 -21.23
C GLU A 237 -17.69 -5.29 -20.29
N PHE A 238 -16.64 -4.59 -20.74
CA PHE A 238 -15.48 -4.24 -19.92
C PHE A 238 -15.88 -3.41 -18.69
N ARG A 239 -16.72 -2.39 -18.88
CA ARG A 239 -17.27 -1.57 -17.80
C ARG A 239 -18.03 -2.43 -16.79
N ARG A 240 -18.95 -3.28 -17.26
CA ARG A 240 -19.72 -4.18 -16.38
C ARG A 240 -18.81 -5.12 -15.61
N PHE A 241 -17.76 -5.66 -16.24
CA PHE A 241 -16.77 -6.50 -15.57
C PHE A 241 -16.07 -5.75 -14.43
N MET A 242 -15.62 -4.52 -14.67
CA MET A 242 -14.94 -3.71 -13.65
C MET A 242 -15.86 -3.38 -12.47
N GLU A 243 -17.11 -2.97 -12.75
CA GLU A 243 -18.13 -2.69 -11.73
C GLU A 243 -18.44 -3.94 -10.88
N ASN A 244 -18.57 -5.09 -11.54
CA ASN A 244 -18.80 -6.38 -10.88
C ASN A 244 -17.61 -6.79 -10.01
N LEU A 245 -16.38 -6.66 -10.49
CA LEU A 245 -15.18 -7.00 -9.74
C LEU A 245 -15.04 -6.13 -8.47
N GLN A 246 -15.24 -4.82 -8.59
CA GLN A 246 -15.20 -3.92 -7.43
C GLN A 246 -16.31 -4.27 -6.42
N THR A 247 -17.53 -4.52 -6.91
CA THR A 247 -18.67 -4.91 -6.06
C THR A 247 -18.42 -6.24 -5.35
N GLU A 248 -17.87 -7.22 -6.05
CA GLU A 248 -17.57 -8.55 -5.49
C GLU A 248 -16.54 -8.46 -4.36
N VAL A 249 -15.46 -7.70 -4.56
CA VAL A 249 -14.44 -7.49 -3.52
C VAL A 249 -15.02 -6.72 -2.32
N GLN A 250 -15.85 -5.70 -2.56
CA GLN A 250 -16.52 -4.95 -1.48
C GLN A 250 -17.45 -5.85 -0.66
N GLU A 251 -18.26 -6.69 -1.32
CA GLU A 251 -19.16 -7.61 -0.62
C GLU A 251 -18.39 -8.64 0.21
N MET A 252 -17.29 -9.15 -0.31
CA MET A 252 -16.47 -10.09 0.44
C MET A 252 -15.79 -9.46 1.65
N GLU A 253 -15.24 -8.25 1.50
CA GLU A 253 -14.71 -7.50 2.64
C GLU A 253 -15.80 -7.24 3.68
N PHE A 254 -16.99 -6.83 3.24
CA PHE A 254 -18.10 -6.61 4.15
C PHE A 254 -18.43 -7.88 4.94
N LEU A 255 -18.59 -9.02 4.27
CA LEU A 255 -18.89 -10.30 4.90
C LEU A 255 -17.80 -10.76 5.85
N GLN A 256 -16.54 -10.51 5.51
CA GLN A 256 -15.40 -10.87 6.35
C GLN A 256 -15.42 -10.09 7.67
N PHE A 257 -15.54 -8.76 7.59
CA PHE A 257 -15.52 -7.90 8.77
C PHE A 257 -16.85 -7.94 9.54
N SER A 258 -17.98 -8.19 8.87
CA SER A 258 -19.28 -8.43 9.52
C SER A 258 -19.41 -9.83 10.14
N LYS A 259 -18.42 -10.70 9.94
CA LYS A 259 -18.42 -12.11 10.43
C LYS A 259 -19.63 -12.89 9.90
N GLY A 260 -20.00 -12.62 8.65
CA GLY A 260 -21.13 -13.23 7.95
C GLY A 260 -22.50 -12.64 8.29
N LEU A 261 -22.57 -11.59 9.11
CA LEU A 261 -23.83 -10.90 9.42
C LEU A 261 -24.22 -9.93 8.28
N SER A 262 -25.51 -9.59 8.21
CA SER A 262 -26.04 -8.61 7.25
C SER A 262 -25.73 -7.16 7.63
N PHE A 263 -25.16 -6.93 8.81
CA PHE A 263 -24.77 -5.63 9.34
C PHE A 263 -23.37 -5.72 9.95
N MET A 264 -22.60 -4.64 9.83
CA MET A 264 -21.26 -4.51 10.39
C MET A 264 -21.31 -3.61 11.63
N ARG A 265 -20.64 -3.96 12.73
CA ARG A 265 -20.55 -3.07 13.89
C ARG A 265 -19.56 -1.94 13.61
N LYS A 266 -19.69 -0.79 14.27
CA LYS A 266 -18.77 0.35 14.07
C LYS A 266 -17.31 0.00 14.40
N GLU A 267 -17.09 -0.90 15.35
CA GLU A 267 -15.75 -1.38 15.69
C GLU A 267 -15.16 -2.24 14.57
N ASP A 268 -15.98 -3.10 13.95
CA ASP A 268 -15.54 -3.92 12.82
C ASP A 268 -15.26 -3.04 11.58
N PHE A 269 -16.04 -1.96 11.40
CA PHE A 269 -15.77 -0.95 10.36
C PHE A 269 -14.47 -0.18 10.62
N ALA A 270 -14.21 0.22 11.87
CA ALA A 270 -12.95 0.86 12.25
C ALA A 270 -11.75 -0.08 12.03
N GLU A 271 -11.91 -1.37 12.37
CA GLU A 271 -10.90 -2.40 12.11
C GLU A 271 -10.59 -2.52 10.62
N TRP A 272 -11.62 -2.61 9.78
CA TRP A 272 -11.50 -2.63 8.31
C TRP A 272 -10.81 -1.38 7.76
N LEU A 273 -11.16 -0.21 8.27
CA LEU A 273 -10.63 1.07 7.80
C LEU A 273 -9.15 1.23 8.16
N LEU A 274 -8.78 0.77 9.36
CA LEU A 274 -7.43 0.89 9.91
C LEU A 274 -6.53 -0.30 9.54
N PHE A 275 -7.03 -1.31 8.83
CA PHE A 275 -6.31 -2.55 8.57
C PHE A 275 -4.89 -2.31 8.02
N PHE A 276 -4.77 -1.54 6.94
CA PHE A 276 -3.50 -1.20 6.27
C PHE A 276 -2.78 0.05 6.83
N THR A 277 -3.12 0.49 8.03
CA THR A 277 -2.46 1.65 8.67
C THR A 277 -1.24 1.22 9.49
N THR A 278 -0.26 2.11 9.66
CA THR A 278 0.95 1.84 10.45
C THR A 278 0.63 1.80 11.95
N THR A 279 1.35 0.97 12.70
CA THR A 279 1.07 0.67 14.11
C THR A 279 1.19 1.88 15.03
N GLU A 280 2.04 2.86 14.70
CA GLU A 280 2.34 4.01 15.58
C GLU A 280 1.10 4.88 15.88
N ASN A 281 0.18 5.03 14.92
CA ASN A 281 -1.04 5.83 15.13
C ASN A 281 -2.28 5.00 15.46
N LYS A 282 -2.21 3.65 15.33
CA LYS A 282 -3.35 2.76 15.57
C LYS A 282 -3.88 2.85 17.00
N ASP A 283 -3.00 3.00 17.98
CA ASP A 283 -3.39 3.01 19.40
C ASP A 283 -4.31 4.19 19.76
N ILE A 284 -4.05 5.35 19.16
CA ILE A 284 -4.86 6.57 19.34
C ILE A 284 -6.25 6.36 18.75
N TYR A 285 -6.35 5.87 17.51
CA TYR A 285 -7.63 5.61 16.87
C TYR A 285 -8.42 4.54 17.61
N TRP A 286 -7.77 3.48 18.10
CA TRP A 286 -8.44 2.45 18.90
C TRP A 286 -8.90 2.93 20.27
N LYS A 287 -8.20 3.90 20.87
CA LYS A 287 -8.69 4.58 22.07
C LYS A 287 -9.97 5.36 21.76
N ASN A 288 -9.98 6.13 20.68
CA ASN A 288 -11.16 6.86 20.22
C ASN A 288 -12.35 5.93 19.92
N VAL A 289 -12.11 4.80 19.27
CA VAL A 289 -13.12 3.75 19.01
C VAL A 289 -13.76 3.25 20.31
N ARG A 290 -12.96 3.00 21.36
CA ARG A 290 -13.47 2.50 22.64
C ARG A 290 -14.19 3.54 23.48
N GLU A 291 -13.77 4.80 23.39
CA GLU A 291 -14.28 5.88 24.27
C GLU A 291 -15.42 6.67 23.62
N LYS A 292 -15.38 6.90 22.31
CA LYS A 292 -16.30 7.82 21.60
C LYS A 292 -17.40 7.11 20.81
N LEU A 293 -17.21 5.85 20.39
CA LEU A 293 -18.24 5.15 19.61
C LEU A 293 -19.33 4.55 20.51
N THR A 294 -20.56 4.75 20.08
CA THR A 294 -21.79 4.28 20.72
C THR A 294 -22.01 2.80 20.42
N ALA A 295 -22.19 2.01 21.48
CA ALA A 295 -22.53 0.60 21.35
C ALA A 295 -23.96 0.41 20.81
N GLY A 296 -24.15 -0.54 19.90
CA GLY A 296 -25.47 -0.96 19.39
C GLY A 296 -25.88 -0.36 18.05
N GLU A 297 -25.13 0.61 17.52
CA GLU A 297 -25.31 1.09 16.15
C GLU A 297 -24.51 0.24 15.16
N SER A 298 -25.06 0.02 13.97
CA SER A 298 -24.46 -0.79 12.92
C SER A 298 -24.43 -0.06 11.59
N ILE A 299 -23.63 -0.58 10.67
CA ILE A 299 -23.43 -0.08 9.31
C ILE A 299 -23.96 -1.16 8.36
N SER A 300 -24.85 -0.75 7.46
CA SER A 300 -25.43 -1.59 6.42
C SER A 300 -24.46 -1.80 5.24
N LEU A 301 -24.75 -2.79 4.39
CA LEU A 301 -23.95 -3.04 3.17
C LEU A 301 -23.97 -1.84 2.22
N ASP A 302 -25.11 -1.15 2.08
CA ASP A 302 -25.24 -0.01 1.16
C ASP A 302 -24.46 1.20 1.65
N GLU A 303 -24.48 1.45 2.97
CA GLU A 303 -23.63 2.45 3.60
C GLU A 303 -22.15 2.14 3.35
N PHE A 304 -21.73 0.89 3.61
CA PHE A 304 -20.37 0.45 3.36
C PHE A 304 -19.94 0.62 1.89
N LYS A 305 -20.78 0.20 0.94
CA LYS A 305 -20.54 0.38 -0.50
C LYS A 305 -20.44 1.87 -0.88
N SER A 306 -21.29 2.71 -0.31
CA SER A 306 -21.24 4.17 -0.52
C SER A 306 -19.92 4.77 -0.01
N PHE A 307 -19.44 4.31 1.16
CA PHE A 307 -18.14 4.73 1.67
C PHE A 307 -16.98 4.24 0.80
N CYS A 308 -17.01 2.99 0.32
CA CYS A 308 -16.04 2.48 -0.65
C CYS A 308 -16.05 3.25 -1.97
N HIS A 309 -17.23 3.65 -2.45
CA HIS A 309 -17.33 4.52 -3.63
C HIS A 309 -16.66 5.89 -3.38
N PHE A 310 -16.83 6.45 -2.19
CA PHE A 310 -16.12 7.65 -1.76
C PHE A 310 -14.59 7.46 -1.77
N THR A 311 -14.07 6.36 -1.24
CA THR A 311 -12.61 6.14 -1.20
C THR A 311 -11.99 5.99 -2.60
N THR A 312 -12.75 5.60 -3.63
CA THR A 312 -12.24 5.60 -5.02
C THR A 312 -12.09 6.99 -5.63
N HIS A 313 -12.76 8.01 -5.08
CA HIS A 313 -12.67 9.42 -5.51
C HIS A 313 -11.81 10.26 -4.56
N LEU A 314 -10.85 9.62 -3.88
CA LEU A 314 -10.04 10.25 -2.85
C LEU A 314 -9.18 11.40 -3.38
N GLU A 315 -8.70 11.33 -4.63
CA GLU A 315 -7.90 12.39 -5.22
C GLU A 315 -8.73 13.66 -5.47
N ASP A 316 -9.96 13.53 -5.98
CA ASP A 316 -10.88 14.67 -6.15
C ASP A 316 -11.25 15.29 -4.80
N PHE A 317 -11.48 14.44 -3.79
CA PHE A 317 -11.71 14.89 -2.42
C PHE A 317 -10.47 15.57 -1.81
N ALA A 318 -9.26 15.07 -2.07
CA ALA A 318 -8.02 15.65 -1.58
C ALA A 318 -7.80 17.07 -2.11
N ILE A 319 -8.18 17.35 -3.36
CA ILE A 319 -8.16 18.72 -3.93
C ILE A 319 -9.06 19.65 -3.10
N ALA A 320 -10.29 19.20 -2.78
CA ALA A 320 -11.19 19.98 -1.94
C ALA A 320 -10.59 20.24 -0.54
N MET A 321 -9.96 19.23 0.07
CA MET A 321 -9.30 19.37 1.38
C MET A 321 -8.11 20.33 1.34
N GLN A 322 -7.32 20.30 0.26
CA GLN A 322 -6.22 21.25 0.07
C GLN A 322 -6.72 22.70 0.03
N MET A 323 -7.87 22.97 -0.58
CA MET A 323 -8.44 24.33 -0.58
C MET A 323 -8.79 24.82 0.84
N PHE A 324 -9.35 23.96 1.71
CA PHE A 324 -9.60 24.31 3.11
C PHE A 324 -8.31 24.53 3.90
N SER A 325 -7.31 23.67 3.67
CA SER A 325 -5.99 23.76 4.28
C SER A 325 -5.28 25.08 3.92
N LEU A 326 -5.30 25.48 2.64
CA LEU A 326 -4.73 26.75 2.16
C LEU A 326 -5.47 27.98 2.73
N ALA A 327 -6.77 27.84 3.00
CA ALA A 327 -7.55 28.90 3.64
C ALA A 327 -7.39 28.94 5.17
N HIS A 328 -6.57 28.05 5.75
CA HIS A 328 -6.42 27.85 7.20
C HIS A 328 -7.76 27.66 7.92
N ARG A 329 -8.71 26.98 7.27
CA ARG A 329 -10.02 26.69 7.85
C ARG A 329 -10.07 25.24 8.32
N PRO A 330 -10.48 24.98 9.58
CA PRO A 330 -10.70 23.62 10.04
C PRO A 330 -11.88 22.99 9.29
N VAL A 331 -11.80 21.69 9.06
CA VAL A 331 -12.83 20.93 8.33
C VAL A 331 -13.78 20.30 9.35
N ARG A 332 -14.94 20.94 9.57
CA ARG A 332 -16.01 20.38 10.40
C ARG A 332 -16.91 19.46 9.57
N LEU A 333 -17.87 18.83 10.24
CA LEU A 333 -18.78 17.85 9.65
C LEU A 333 -19.55 18.36 8.43
N ALA A 334 -20.01 19.63 8.46
CA ALA A 334 -20.77 20.23 7.37
C ALA A 334 -19.91 20.44 6.12
N GLU A 335 -18.71 20.99 6.28
CA GLU A 335 -17.73 21.19 5.21
C GLU A 335 -17.29 19.86 4.63
N PHE A 336 -17.06 18.85 5.48
CA PHE A 336 -16.72 17.50 5.04
C PHE A 336 -17.84 16.86 4.22
N LYS A 337 -19.08 16.89 4.72
CA LYS A 337 -20.24 16.35 3.99
C LYS A 337 -20.38 17.01 2.62
N ARG A 338 -20.20 18.33 2.55
CA ARG A 338 -20.21 19.07 1.28
C ARG A 338 -19.07 18.64 0.36
N ALA A 339 -17.84 18.51 0.87
CA ALA A 339 -16.69 18.10 0.08
C ALA A 339 -16.86 16.67 -0.49
N VAL A 340 -17.38 15.73 0.31
CA VAL A 340 -17.72 14.38 -0.15
C VAL A 340 -18.77 14.42 -1.26
N LYS A 341 -19.82 15.22 -1.09
CA LYS A 341 -20.88 15.38 -2.10
C LYS A 341 -20.36 15.97 -3.41
N VAL A 342 -19.41 16.90 -3.35
CA VAL A 342 -18.77 17.48 -4.54
C VAL A 342 -17.86 16.46 -5.23
N ALA A 343 -17.09 15.68 -4.48
CA ALA A 343 -16.14 14.72 -5.05
C ALA A 343 -16.83 13.49 -5.67
N THR A 344 -17.90 12.98 -5.03
CA THR A 344 -18.53 11.71 -5.43
C THR A 344 -19.88 11.88 -6.12
N GLY A 345 -20.51 13.04 -5.99
CA GLY A 345 -21.92 13.24 -6.36
C GLY A 345 -22.92 12.55 -5.43
N GLN A 346 -22.47 11.84 -4.39
CA GLN A 346 -23.30 11.08 -3.45
C GLN A 346 -23.20 11.66 -2.03
N GLU A 347 -24.23 11.45 -1.22
CA GLU A 347 -24.20 11.80 0.20
C GLU A 347 -23.97 10.55 1.04
N LEU A 348 -22.98 10.60 1.92
CA LEU A 348 -22.79 9.55 2.92
C LEU A 348 -23.82 9.72 4.05
N SER A 349 -24.18 8.60 4.68
CA SER A 349 -25.08 8.61 5.83
C SER A 349 -24.43 9.33 7.01
N ASN A 350 -25.24 10.01 7.83
CA ASN A 350 -24.74 10.68 9.04
C ASN A 350 -24.09 9.67 10.01
N ASN A 351 -24.54 8.41 9.98
CA ASN A 351 -23.98 7.33 10.78
C ASN A 351 -22.50 7.05 10.43
N ILE A 352 -22.17 6.95 9.13
CA ILE A 352 -20.78 6.80 8.68
C ILE A 352 -19.97 8.05 9.03
N LEU A 353 -20.51 9.23 8.72
CA LEU A 353 -19.80 10.49 8.94
C LEU A 353 -19.45 10.70 10.42
N ASP A 354 -20.41 10.47 11.33
CA ASP A 354 -20.20 10.52 12.78
C ASP A 354 -19.12 9.53 13.23
N THR A 355 -19.18 8.29 12.73
CA THR A 355 -18.19 7.24 13.04
C THR A 355 -16.79 7.66 12.59
N VAL A 356 -16.64 8.15 11.36
CA VAL A 356 -15.36 8.59 10.80
C VAL A 356 -14.81 9.78 11.59
N PHE A 357 -15.63 10.79 11.88
CA PHE A 357 -15.21 11.94 12.68
C PHE A 357 -14.73 11.52 14.06
N LYS A 358 -15.49 10.66 14.76
CA LYS A 358 -15.08 10.17 16.09
C LYS A 358 -13.76 9.41 16.07
N ILE A 359 -13.46 8.67 15.00
CA ILE A 359 -12.19 7.92 14.87
C ILE A 359 -11.01 8.89 14.66
N PHE A 360 -11.14 9.85 13.74
CA PHE A 360 -10.04 10.71 13.28
C PHE A 360 -9.96 12.10 13.95
N ASP A 361 -10.87 12.39 14.87
CA ASP A 361 -10.80 13.53 15.80
C ASP A 361 -9.85 13.17 16.96
N VAL A 362 -8.56 13.50 16.79
CA VAL A 362 -7.48 13.13 17.71
C VAL A 362 -7.40 14.09 18.90
N ASP A 363 -7.65 15.38 18.65
CA ASP A 363 -7.55 16.48 19.59
C ASP A 363 -8.88 16.83 20.29
N GLY A 364 -10.01 16.29 19.82
CA GLY A 364 -11.31 16.50 20.45
C GLY A 364 -11.93 17.85 20.09
N ASP A 365 -11.50 18.48 19.00
CA ASP A 365 -11.92 19.82 18.58
C ASP A 365 -13.13 19.82 17.63
N GLU A 366 -13.75 18.65 17.45
CA GLU A 366 -14.85 18.38 16.50
C GLU A 366 -14.47 18.63 15.02
N CYS A 367 -13.18 18.68 14.72
CA CYS A 367 -12.65 18.84 13.37
C CYS A 367 -11.93 17.58 12.92
N LEU A 368 -11.84 17.42 11.60
CA LEU A 368 -11.15 16.28 11.01
C LEU A 368 -9.66 16.56 10.85
N SER A 369 -8.83 15.67 11.39
CA SER A 369 -7.40 15.55 11.05
C SER A 369 -7.22 15.05 9.61
N HIS A 370 -7.52 15.91 8.63
CA HIS A 370 -7.65 15.56 7.21
C HIS A 370 -6.35 14.99 6.60
N GLY A 371 -5.16 15.42 7.05
CA GLY A 371 -3.89 14.90 6.56
C GLY A 371 -3.68 13.42 6.89
N GLU A 372 -3.93 13.05 8.16
CA GLU A 372 -3.87 11.66 8.60
C GLU A 372 -4.97 10.82 7.96
N PHE A 373 -6.20 11.34 7.94
CA PHE A 373 -7.34 10.68 7.32
C PHE A 373 -7.07 10.35 5.83
N LEU A 374 -6.55 11.31 5.06
CA LEU A 374 -6.17 11.08 3.66
C LEU A 374 -5.06 10.02 3.55
N GLY A 375 -4.07 10.02 4.44
CA GLY A 375 -3.01 9.00 4.48
C GLY A 375 -3.57 7.60 4.72
N VAL A 376 -4.48 7.47 5.70
CA VAL A 376 -5.16 6.21 6.02
C VAL A 376 -5.98 5.71 4.84
N LEU A 377 -6.77 6.58 4.21
CA LEU A 377 -7.56 6.22 3.04
C LEU A 377 -6.69 5.87 1.82
N LYS A 378 -5.55 6.56 1.63
CA LYS A 378 -4.59 6.22 0.56
C LYS A 378 -4.03 4.82 0.78
N ASN A 379 -3.59 4.49 1.98
CA ASN A 379 -3.09 3.15 2.30
C ASN A 379 -4.21 2.09 2.13
N ARG A 380 -5.43 2.41 2.54
CA ARG A 380 -6.60 1.52 2.41
C ARG A 380 -6.96 1.24 0.96
N MET A 381 -6.99 2.26 0.12
CA MET A 381 -7.29 2.15 -1.31
C MET A 381 -6.24 1.29 -2.02
N HIS A 382 -4.96 1.46 -1.66
CA HIS A 382 -3.88 0.70 -2.24
C HIS A 382 -3.61 -0.66 -1.57
N ARG A 383 -4.34 -1.02 -0.52
CA ARG A 383 -4.27 -2.35 0.13
C ARG A 383 -2.86 -2.70 0.63
N GLY A 384 -2.12 -1.68 1.09
CA GLY A 384 -0.72 -1.85 1.50
C GLY A 384 0.27 -2.18 0.36
N LEU A 385 -0.19 -2.18 -0.90
CA LEU A 385 0.61 -2.52 -2.09
C LEU A 385 1.25 -1.29 -2.76
N TRP A 386 1.01 -0.10 -2.24
CA TRP A 386 1.62 1.12 -2.74
C TRP A 386 2.94 1.39 -2.05
N VAL A 387 3.99 1.48 -2.85
CA VAL A 387 5.28 1.99 -2.41
C VAL A 387 5.34 3.44 -2.87
N PRO A 388 5.47 4.43 -1.97
CA PRO A 388 5.80 5.78 -2.38
C PRO A 388 7.06 5.69 -3.23
N GLN A 389 7.01 6.25 -4.43
CA GLN A 389 8.19 6.36 -5.26
C GLN A 389 9.12 7.37 -4.57
N GLN A 390 9.89 6.89 -3.60
CA GLN A 390 10.98 7.64 -3.00
C GLN A 390 11.96 7.86 -4.15
N GLN A 391 11.91 9.05 -4.75
CA GLN A 391 13.06 9.57 -5.48
C GLN A 391 14.18 9.67 -4.47
N SER A 392 14.94 8.59 -4.37
CA SER A 392 15.97 8.48 -3.36
C SER A 392 16.98 9.58 -3.58
N ILE A 393 17.63 10.04 -2.51
CA ILE A 393 18.79 10.93 -2.59
C ILE A 393 19.85 10.36 -3.57
N GLN A 394 19.86 9.04 -3.79
CA GLN A 394 20.70 8.39 -4.81
C GLN A 394 20.30 8.73 -6.25
N GLU A 395 19.01 8.86 -6.58
CA GLU A 395 18.57 9.30 -7.91
C GLU A 395 18.92 10.78 -8.16
N TYR A 396 18.81 11.61 -7.14
CA TYR A 396 19.30 13.00 -7.16
C TYR A 396 20.82 13.03 -7.43
N TRP A 397 21.62 12.29 -6.66
CA TRP A 397 23.07 12.22 -6.87
C TRP A 397 23.46 11.59 -8.22
N LYS A 398 22.67 10.63 -8.72
CA LYS A 398 22.86 10.03 -10.05
C LYS A 398 22.62 11.07 -11.15
N CYS A 399 21.61 11.93 -11.00
CA CYS A 399 21.35 13.05 -11.90
C CYS A 399 22.47 14.09 -11.84
N VAL A 400 22.86 14.53 -10.64
CA VAL A 400 23.96 15.49 -10.42
C VAL A 400 25.25 14.98 -11.05
N LYS A 401 25.61 13.71 -10.81
CA LYS A 401 26.82 13.10 -11.38
C LYS A 401 26.76 13.04 -12.90
N ARG A 402 25.61 12.69 -13.49
CA ARG A 402 25.42 12.62 -14.94
C ARG A 402 25.56 13.99 -15.60
N GLU A 403 24.88 15.00 -15.08
CA GLU A 403 24.95 16.36 -15.63
C GLU A 403 26.31 17.01 -15.41
N SER A 404 26.98 16.74 -14.28
CA SER A 404 28.36 17.20 -14.04
C SER A 404 29.36 16.58 -15.02
N ILE A 405 29.26 15.27 -15.30
CA ILE A 405 30.14 14.58 -16.26
C ILE A 405 29.88 15.08 -17.69
N LYS A 406 28.61 15.34 -18.06
CA LYS A 406 28.29 15.94 -19.36
C LYS A 406 28.90 17.34 -19.48
N GLY A 407 28.69 18.20 -18.49
CA GLY A 407 29.27 19.55 -18.46
C GLY A 407 30.80 19.53 -18.57
N VAL A 408 31.47 18.65 -17.83
CA VAL A 408 32.94 18.49 -17.89
C VAL A 408 33.39 17.98 -19.27
N LYS A 409 32.66 17.03 -19.89
CA LYS A 409 32.96 16.54 -21.24
C LYS A 409 32.76 17.60 -22.31
N GLU A 410 31.74 18.44 -22.17
CA GLU A 410 31.47 19.57 -23.08
C GLU A 410 32.61 20.59 -23.01
N VAL A 411 33.02 20.97 -21.80
CA VAL A 411 34.10 21.93 -21.55
C VAL A 411 35.45 21.38 -22.03
N TRP A 412 35.73 20.09 -21.78
CA TRP A 412 36.93 19.43 -22.29
C TRP A 412 36.96 19.34 -23.81
N LYS A 413 35.81 19.08 -24.47
CA LYS A 413 35.71 19.11 -25.93
C LYS A 413 35.91 20.51 -26.52
N GLN A 414 35.51 21.55 -25.80
CA GLN A 414 35.75 22.95 -26.22
C GLN A 414 37.21 23.36 -26.00
N ALA A 415 37.81 22.98 -24.87
CA ALA A 415 39.22 23.27 -24.59
C ALA A 415 40.19 22.49 -25.49
N GLY A 416 39.85 21.25 -25.87
CA GLY A 416 40.65 20.42 -26.78
C GLY A 416 40.60 20.85 -28.26
N LYS A 417 39.71 21.78 -28.62
CA LYS A 417 39.65 22.36 -29.98
C LYS A 417 40.50 23.64 -30.14
N GLY A 418 41.20 24.07 -29.09
CA GLY A 418 42.03 25.29 -29.10
C GLY A 418 43.53 25.08 -29.26
N LEU A 419 44.00 23.87 -29.56
CA LEU A 419 45.42 23.56 -29.71
C LEU A 419 45.64 22.53 -30.83
N PHE A 420 45.39 22.96 -32.08
CA PHE A 420 46.10 22.53 -33.28
C PHE A 420 46.00 23.63 -34.34
#